data_AF-A0A4R7HVL0-F1
#
_entry.id   AF-A0A4R7HVL0-F1
#
_cell.length_a   1.000
_cell.length_b   1.000
_cell.length_c   1.000
_cell.angle_alpha   90.00
_cell.angle_beta   90.00
_cell.angle_gamma   90.00
#
_symmetry.space_group_name_H-M   'P 1'
#
loop_
_entity.id
_entity.type
_entity.pdbx_description
1 polymer ?
#
loop_
_entity_poly.entity_id
_entity_poly.type
_entity_poly.pdbx_seq_one_letter_code
_entity_poly.pdbx_strand_id
1 'polypeptide(L)' 'MVGIEGIEVTSVGGLPTVVVDDWQDETVMQALETLVAMVGADAVVDGDHRTVAFDPERITEATLRNALDDLS' A
#
# COMPACT_ATOMS: atom_id res chain seq x y z
N MET A 1 8.02 10.22 -11.57
CA MET A 1 6.93 9.36 -11.07
C MET A 1 7.62 8.09 -10.66
N VAL A 2 8.14 8.09 -9.43
CA VAL A 2 8.92 6.99 -8.88
C VAL A 2 7.99 6.39 -7.84
N GLY A 3 7.26 5.33 -8.19
CA GLY A 3 6.71 4.50 -7.11
C GLY A 3 7.89 3.89 -6.36
N ILE A 4 7.73 3.61 -5.08
CA ILE A 4 8.67 2.73 -4.38
C ILE A 4 8.65 1.38 -5.11
N GLU A 5 9.76 1.01 -5.74
CA GLU A 5 9.84 -0.25 -6.50
C GLU A 5 9.44 -1.40 -5.58
N GLY A 6 8.42 -2.16 -5.99
CA GLY A 6 7.85 -3.25 -5.19
C GLY A 6 6.54 -2.92 -4.48
N ILE A 7 6.00 -1.69 -4.59
CA ILE A 7 4.65 -1.34 -4.12
C ILE A 7 3.74 -0.99 -5.29
N GLU A 8 2.62 -1.69 -5.42
CA GLU A 8 1.57 -1.41 -6.41
C GLU A 8 0.26 -1.00 -5.71
N VAL A 9 -0.40 0.05 -6.22
CA VAL A 9 -1.75 0.42 -5.79
C VAL A 9 -2.77 -0.07 -6.80
N THR A 10 -3.69 -0.92 -6.32
CA THR A 10 -4.78 -1.50 -7.08
C THR A 10 -6.12 -1.30 -6.35
N SER A 11 -7.20 -1.79 -6.95
CA SER A 11 -8.54 -1.76 -6.35
C SER A 11 -9.20 -3.11 -6.49
N VAL A 12 -9.47 -3.77 -5.36
CA VAL A 12 -10.05 -5.10 -5.31
C VAL A 12 -11.48 -4.97 -4.81
N GLY A 13 -12.47 -5.28 -5.66
CA GLY A 13 -13.88 -5.18 -5.29
C GLY A 13 -14.34 -3.76 -4.90
N GLY A 14 -13.62 -2.72 -5.34
CA GLY A 14 -13.86 -1.33 -4.96
C GLY A 14 -13.11 -0.87 -3.70
N LEU A 15 -12.34 -1.75 -3.07
CA LEU A 15 -11.50 -1.43 -1.93
C LEU A 15 -10.10 -0.98 -2.41
N PRO A 16 -9.64 0.23 -2.03
CA PRO A 16 -8.28 0.65 -2.26
C PRO A 16 -7.32 -0.37 -1.64
N THR A 17 -6.43 -0.93 -2.44
CA THR A 17 -5.57 -2.04 -2.02
C THR A 17 -4.14 -1.77 -2.44
N VAL A 18 -3.19 -2.02 -1.54
CA VAL A 18 -1.76 -1.98 -1.84
C VAL A 18 -1.23 -3.41 -1.88
N VAL A 19 -0.50 -3.74 -2.93
CA VAL A 19 0.20 -5.02 -3.11
C VAL A 19 1.69 -4.75 -3.00
N VAL A 20 2.37 -5.56 -2.20
CA VAL A 20 3.82 -5.51 -2.01
C VAL A 20 4.43 -6.84 -2.43
N ASP A 21 5.19 -6.80 -3.52
CA ASP A 21 5.87 -7.97 -4.08
C ASP A 21 7.18 -8.29 -3.34
N ASP A 22 7.99 -7.26 -3.00
CA ASP A 22 9.28 -7.45 -2.31
C ASP A 22 9.23 -7.01 -0.85
N TRP A 23 8.49 -7.77 -0.02
CA TRP A 23 8.37 -7.50 1.42
C TRP A 23 9.65 -7.80 2.23
N GLN A 24 10.71 -8.29 1.58
CA GLN A 24 12.02 -8.46 2.21
C GLN A 24 12.87 -7.19 2.10
N ASP A 25 12.52 -6.25 1.22
CA ASP A 25 13.16 -4.94 1.18
C ASP A 25 12.67 -4.09 2.36
N GLU A 26 13.62 -3.69 3.23
CA GLU A 26 13.31 -2.89 4.43
C GLU A 26 12.73 -1.52 4.07
N THR A 27 13.11 -0.92 2.94
CA THR A 27 12.61 0.38 2.47
C THR A 27 11.13 0.28 2.11
N VAL A 28 10.78 -0.76 1.36
CA VAL A 28 9.41 -1.08 0.95
C VAL A 28 8.53 -1.31 2.18
N MET A 29 9.03 -2.07 3.15
CA MET A 29 8.33 -2.35 4.40
C MET A 29 8.12 -1.10 5.25
N GLN A 30 9.13 -0.22 5.35
CA GLN A 30 9.00 1.03 6.11
C GLN A 30 7.96 1.98 5.50
N ALA A 31 7.92 2.05 4.17
CA ALA A 31 6.92 2.84 3.46
C ALA A 31 5.52 2.29 3.67
N LEU A 32 5.35 0.96 3.61
CA LEU A 32 4.08 0.30 3.87
C LEU A 32 3.59 0.56 5.31
N GLU A 33 4.46 0.45 6.30
CA GLU A 33 4.13 0.74 7.70
C GLU A 33 3.72 2.20 7.90
N THR A 34 4.41 3.14 7.25
CA THR A 34 4.08 4.56 7.28
C THR A 34 2.69 4.81 6.68
N LEU A 35 2.40 4.22 5.52
CA LEU A 35 1.07 4.26 4.89
C LEU A 35 -0.02 3.68 5.77
N VAL A 36 0.20 2.51 6.37
CA VAL A 36 -0.76 1.87 7.27
C VAL A 36 -1.02 2.74 8.51
N ALA A 37 0.03 3.32 9.09
CA ALA A 37 -0.09 4.18 10.28
C ALA A 37 -0.85 5.49 9.99
N MET A 38 -0.69 6.07 8.81
CA MET A 38 -1.36 7.30 8.41
C MET A 38 -2.88 7.14 8.29
N VAL A 39 -3.35 5.94 7.92
CA VAL A 39 -4.72 5.73 7.44
C VAL A 39 -5.52 4.78 8.32
N GLY A 40 -4.83 3.85 9.00
CA GLY A 40 -5.43 2.75 9.74
C GLY A 40 -6.01 1.72 8.77
N ALA A 41 -5.25 0.66 8.49
CA ALA A 41 -5.65 -0.40 7.58
C ALA A 41 -5.25 -1.78 8.10
N ASP A 42 -5.97 -2.79 7.65
CA ASP A 42 -5.69 -4.18 7.97
C ASP A 42 -4.91 -4.83 6.82
N ALA A 43 -3.78 -5.44 7.17
CA ALA A 43 -2.91 -6.13 6.23
C ALA A 43 -3.20 -7.63 6.24
N VAL A 44 -3.36 -8.21 5.06
CA VAL A 44 -3.44 -9.66 4.83
C VAL A 44 -2.20 -10.10 4.06
N VAL A 45 -1.47 -11.07 4.61
CA VAL A 45 -0.30 -11.64 3.92
C VAL A 45 -0.76 -12.86 3.13
N ASP A 46 -0.47 -12.90 1.83
CA ASP A 46 -0.76 -14.04 0.96
C ASP A 46 0.54 -14.53 0.29
N GLY A 47 1.16 -15.55 0.88
CA GLY A 47 2.26 -16.35 0.30
C GLY A 47 3.40 -15.57 -0.36
N ASP A 48 3.19 -15.20 -1.62
CA ASP A 48 4.14 -14.53 -2.51
C ASP A 48 4.11 -13.00 -2.42
N HIS A 49 3.09 -12.40 -1.80
CA HIS A 49 2.94 -10.96 -1.69
C HIS A 49 2.21 -10.57 -0.38
N ARG A 50 2.35 -9.31 0.01
CA ARG A 50 1.55 -8.73 1.09
C ARG A 50 0.52 -7.78 0.53
N THR A 51 -0.73 -7.99 0.91
CA THR A 51 -1.85 -7.19 0.45
C THR A 51 -2.43 -6.39 1.61
N VAL A 52 -2.56 -5.08 1.45
CA VAL A 52 -3.15 -4.21 2.47
C VAL A 52 -4.39 -3.57 1.88
N ALA A 53 -5.56 -3.98 2.38
CA ALA A 53 -6.82 -3.39 1.99
C ALA A 53 -7.13 -2.21 2.93
N PHE A 54 -7.43 -1.07 2.35
CA PHE A 54 -7.79 0.13 3.08
C PHE A 54 -9.29 0.37 3.02
N ASP A 55 -9.82 1.00 4.06
CA ASP A 55 -11.23 1.36 4.13
C ASP A 55 -11.55 2.46 3.09
N PRO A 56 -12.44 2.20 2.11
CA PRO A 56 -12.83 3.16 1.09
C PRO A 56 -13.56 4.38 1.65
N GLU A 57 -14.15 4.30 2.86
CA GLU A 57 -14.77 5.45 3.53
C GLU A 57 -13.72 6.43 4.07
N ARG A 58 -12.48 5.97 4.25
CA ARG A 58 -11.37 6.77 4.80
C ARG A 58 -10.35 7.17 3.76
N ILE A 59 -10.05 6.30 2.81
CA ILE A 59 -9.07 6.57 1.77
C ILE A 59 -9.55 6.10 0.41
N THR A 60 -9.08 6.78 -0.63
CA THR A 60 -9.33 6.39 -2.00
C THR A 60 -8.03 5.89 -2.64
N GLU A 61 -8.16 5.14 -3.74
CA GLU A 61 -7.02 4.71 -4.56
C GLU A 61 -6.13 5.89 -4.98
N ALA A 62 -6.74 7.02 -5.35
CA ALA A 62 -6.01 8.23 -5.72
C ALA A 62 -5.21 8.82 -4.54
N THR A 63 -5.79 8.82 -3.33
CA THR A 63 -5.10 9.28 -2.13
C THR A 63 -3.92 8.39 -1.78
N LEU A 64 -4.05 7.06 -1.91
CA LEU A 64 -2.93 6.12 -1.72
C LEU A 64 -1.81 6.35 -2.72
N ARG A 65 -2.13 6.54 -4.00
CA ARG A 65 -1.12 6.85 -5.03
C ARG A 65 -0.38 8.14 -4.73
N ASN A 66 -1.10 9.20 -4.37
CA ASN A 66 -0.46 10.47 -4.00
C ASN A 66 0.44 10.33 -2.76
N ALA A 67 0.00 9.58 -1.74
CA ALA A 67 0.80 9.33 -0.55
C ALA A 67 2.07 8.51 -0.86
N LEU A 68 2.01 7.57 -1.80
CA LEU A 68 3.17 6.83 -2.27
C LEU A 68 4.14 7.70 -3.09
N ASP A 69 3.62 8.56 -3.96
CA ASP A 69 4.44 9.53 -4.69
C ASP A 69 5.16 10.51 -3.73
N ASP A 70 4.51 10.92 -2.63
CA ASP A 70 5.11 11.78 -1.59
C ASP A 70 6.21 11.06 -0.78
N LEU A 71 6.22 9.72 -0.74
CA LEU A 71 7.22 8.91 -0.05
C LEU A 71 8.45 8.60 -0.91
N SER A 72 8.38 8.87 -2.22
CA SER A 72 9.48 8.66 -3.18
C SER A 72 10.45 9.84 -3.30
#